data_AF-A0A3D5A241-F1
#
_entry.id   AF-A0A3D5A241-F1
#
_cell.length_a   1.000
_cell.length_b   1.000
_cell.length_c   1.000
_cell.angle_alpha   90.00
_cell.angle_beta   90.00
_cell.angle_gamma   90.00
#
_symmetry.space_group_name_H-M   'P 1'
#
loop_
_entity.id
_entity.type
_entity.pdbx_description
1 polymer ?
#
loop_
_entity_poly.entity_id
_entity_poly.type
_entity_poly.pdbx_seq_one_letter_code
_entity_poly.pdbx_strand_id
1 'polypeptide(L)'
;MSDGEHGVPTICDDGEPSLSVGAGYLEMEGGWPVAWEYDGEMLLLPDNSDLGHICAERDIADTVREEFTGDRQEVEWSLGEMIADGPVFQAIQREGYLPQTTITQQLILYRDLSYMDLRTVIDWTQMRDVQIRMALPFDIPDGAITYESPYCAVRMPDDEMPGTYRGSGGRYLQKWVDLSNTDCGITVASNSAGYSLGEGAITPVLLRDGASCGARCYRTDLRGRHEFVHRLVPHRGSWSESLSHLAGWELNCPLSQCRMNIMRPIEPVVGEQFLPQERSFCFTDRREIAVTAMKQAYDGNGYILRIVDLVGKGGEVKVEFASDLISAHETDALEQGVQPLGLQHAKGFTLTTRPFGIHTVRVVLSESR
;
A
#
# COMPACT_ATOMS: atom_id res chain seq x y z
N MET A 1 25.12 -40.58 0.29
CA MET A 1 25.64 -39.21 0.12
C MET A 1 25.73 -38.99 -1.36
N SER A 2 24.66 -38.48 -1.94
CA SER A 2 24.55 -38.12 -3.35
C SER A 2 23.97 -36.72 -3.37
N ASP A 3 24.72 -35.81 -3.97
CA ASP A 3 24.35 -34.44 -4.24
C ASP A 3 23.03 -34.41 -5.01
N GLY A 4 22.02 -33.81 -4.40
CA GLY A 4 20.76 -33.49 -5.06
C GLY A 4 20.93 -32.17 -5.78
N GLU A 5 21.13 -32.23 -7.10
CA GLU A 5 21.06 -31.09 -8.00
C GLU A 5 19.72 -30.37 -7.79
N HIS A 6 19.76 -29.20 -7.14
CA HIS A 6 18.73 -28.19 -7.30
C HIS A 6 18.91 -27.60 -8.69
N GLY A 7 18.19 -28.16 -9.66
CA GLY A 7 18.13 -27.63 -11.02
C GLY A 7 17.63 -26.19 -10.99
N VAL A 8 18.57 -25.25 -11.08
CA VAL A 8 18.29 -23.86 -11.47
C VAL A 8 17.81 -23.93 -12.92
N PRO A 9 16.63 -23.37 -13.27
CA PRO A 9 16.20 -23.32 -14.65
C PRO A 9 17.25 -22.63 -15.52
N THR A 10 17.50 -23.23 -16.68
CA THR A 10 18.45 -22.76 -17.67
C THR A 10 18.14 -21.32 -18.10
N ILE A 11 19.21 -20.53 -18.22
CA ILE A 11 19.26 -19.18 -18.76
C ILE A 11 18.35 -19.03 -19.99
N CYS A 12 17.61 -17.92 -19.99
CA CYS A 12 16.65 -17.43 -20.99
C CYS A 12 17.04 -17.74 -22.44
N ASP A 13 16.04 -18.02 -23.28
CA ASP A 13 16.11 -17.92 -24.75
C ASP A 13 16.78 -16.59 -25.13
N ASP A 14 18.07 -16.59 -25.49
CA ASP A 14 18.84 -15.54 -26.20
C ASP A 14 18.42 -14.05 -26.02
N GLY A 15 17.90 -13.67 -24.85
CA GLY A 15 17.16 -12.43 -24.61
C GLY A 15 17.15 -12.04 -23.13
N GLU A 16 17.01 -10.74 -22.89
CA GLU A 16 17.00 -10.11 -21.56
C GLU A 16 15.95 -10.75 -20.62
N PRO A 17 16.19 -10.79 -19.29
CA PRO A 17 15.36 -11.57 -18.36
C PRO A 17 13.98 -10.93 -18.12
N SER A 18 12.95 -11.32 -18.87
CA SER A 18 11.55 -10.88 -18.64
C SER A 18 10.81 -11.70 -17.57
N LEU A 19 9.77 -11.13 -16.95
CA LEU A 19 8.82 -11.87 -16.10
C LEU A 19 7.50 -12.07 -16.85
N SER A 20 6.98 -13.30 -16.83
CA SER A 20 5.69 -13.65 -17.43
C SER A 20 4.98 -14.71 -16.59
N VAL A 21 3.88 -14.31 -15.93
CA VAL A 21 3.08 -15.23 -15.12
C VAL A 21 1.60 -14.90 -15.24
N GLY A 22 0.79 -15.89 -15.62
CA GLY A 22 -0.64 -15.69 -15.84
C GLY A 22 -0.91 -14.71 -16.98
N ALA A 23 -1.66 -13.65 -16.69
CA ALA A 23 -1.96 -12.56 -17.63
C ALA A 23 -0.97 -11.38 -17.52
N GLY A 24 0.00 -11.46 -16.61
CA GLY A 24 1.01 -10.41 -16.41
C GLY A 24 2.28 -10.68 -17.19
N TYR A 25 2.79 -9.63 -17.85
CA TYR A 25 4.06 -9.62 -18.55
C TYR A 25 4.84 -8.34 -18.25
N LEU A 26 6.06 -8.48 -17.76
CA LEU A 26 6.99 -7.38 -17.52
C LEU A 26 8.21 -7.59 -18.40
N GLU A 27 8.36 -6.71 -19.39
CA GLU A 27 9.54 -6.64 -20.23
C GLU A 27 10.66 -5.98 -19.45
N MET A 28 11.85 -6.57 -19.55
CA MET A 28 13.02 -6.14 -18.78
C MET A 28 14.22 -6.00 -19.70
N GLU A 29 15.04 -4.97 -19.49
CA GLU A 29 16.37 -4.82 -20.10
C GLU A 29 17.40 -4.56 -19.01
N GLY A 30 18.46 -5.38 -18.95
CA GLY A 30 19.50 -5.24 -17.92
C GLY A 30 18.98 -5.38 -16.48
N GLY A 31 17.84 -6.04 -16.29
CA GLY A 31 17.16 -6.15 -15.00
C GLY A 31 16.29 -4.94 -14.63
N TRP A 32 15.96 -4.05 -15.58
CA TRP A 32 15.06 -2.90 -15.41
C TRP A 32 13.76 -3.09 -16.17
N PRO A 33 12.59 -2.79 -15.56
CA PRO A 33 11.34 -2.79 -16.30
C PRO A 33 11.32 -1.70 -17.36
N VAL A 34 10.99 -2.09 -18.59
CA VAL A 34 10.85 -1.16 -19.72
C VAL A 34 9.41 -1.09 -20.22
N ALA A 35 8.62 -2.15 -20.05
CA ALA A 35 7.20 -2.16 -20.34
C ALA A 35 6.47 -3.13 -19.40
N TRP A 36 5.21 -2.82 -19.07
CA TRP A 36 4.34 -3.69 -18.29
C TRP A 36 2.99 -3.86 -18.97
N GLU A 37 2.61 -5.10 -19.23
CA GLU A 37 1.28 -5.49 -19.65
C GLU A 37 0.60 -6.36 -18.58
N TYR A 38 -0.67 -6.09 -18.31
CA TYR A 38 -1.51 -6.99 -17.52
C TYR A 38 -2.90 -7.09 -18.13
N ASP A 39 -3.34 -8.30 -18.48
CA ASP A 39 -4.68 -8.56 -19.03
C ASP A 39 -5.00 -7.70 -20.29
N GLY A 40 -4.00 -7.49 -21.15
CA GLY A 40 -4.11 -6.69 -22.38
C GLY A 40 -4.06 -5.17 -22.18
N GLU A 41 -3.91 -4.70 -20.94
CA GLU A 41 -3.66 -3.29 -20.61
C GLU A 41 -2.15 -3.06 -20.53
N MET A 42 -1.64 -2.19 -21.38
CA MET A 42 -0.23 -1.80 -21.36
C MET A 42 -0.07 -0.50 -20.57
N LEU A 43 0.74 -0.53 -19.51
CA LEU A 43 1.25 0.66 -18.86
C LEU A 43 2.60 1.01 -19.50
N LEU A 44 2.64 2.13 -20.21
CA LEU A 44 3.88 2.64 -20.80
C LEU A 44 4.71 3.33 -19.71
N LEU A 45 5.94 2.85 -19.56
CA LEU A 45 6.97 3.56 -18.81
C LEU A 45 7.63 4.57 -19.77
N PRO A 46 8.15 5.70 -19.27
CA PRO A 46 8.89 6.64 -20.12
C PRO A 46 10.11 5.99 -20.77
N ASP A 47 10.51 6.48 -21.95
CA ASP A 47 11.76 6.06 -22.60
C ASP A 47 12.96 6.24 -21.66
N ASN A 48 13.78 5.20 -21.49
CA ASN A 48 14.85 5.14 -20.48
C ASN A 48 14.33 5.27 -19.03
N SER A 49 13.25 4.56 -18.72
CA SER A 49 12.61 4.59 -17.41
C SER A 49 13.59 4.28 -16.26
N ASP A 50 13.64 5.21 -15.30
CA ASP A 50 14.34 5.04 -14.04
C ASP A 50 13.49 4.25 -13.00
N LEU A 51 12.59 3.36 -13.43
CA LEU A 51 11.65 2.68 -12.52
C LEU A 51 12.38 1.86 -11.44
N GLY A 52 12.29 2.35 -10.21
CA GLY A 52 12.92 1.75 -9.05
C GLY A 52 14.40 2.10 -8.90
N HIS A 53 14.96 3.00 -9.72
CA HIS A 53 16.32 3.52 -9.53
C HIS A 53 16.38 4.27 -8.21
N ILE A 54 17.50 4.13 -7.53
CA ILE A 54 17.73 4.74 -6.23
C ILE A 54 18.96 5.63 -6.32
N CYS A 55 18.86 6.81 -5.73
CA CYS A 55 19.96 7.75 -5.62
C CYS A 55 20.16 8.20 -4.17
N ALA A 56 21.39 8.61 -3.87
CA ALA A 56 21.77 9.27 -2.64
C ALA A 56 22.02 10.76 -2.93
N GLU A 57 21.20 11.62 -2.35
CA GLU A 57 21.36 13.07 -2.38
C GLU A 57 22.05 13.53 -1.10
N ARG A 58 23.16 14.27 -1.22
CA ARG A 58 23.98 14.72 -0.08
C ARG A 58 23.77 16.20 0.25
N ASP A 59 24.09 16.55 1.48
CA ASP A 59 24.07 17.93 1.99
C ASP A 59 22.70 18.60 1.78
N ILE A 60 21.62 17.85 1.97
CA ILE A 60 20.26 18.39 1.90
C ILE A 60 20.08 19.37 3.06
N ALA A 61 19.73 20.62 2.74
CA ALA A 61 19.59 21.65 3.75
C ALA A 61 18.61 21.22 4.86
N ASP A 62 19.02 21.38 6.12
CA ASP A 62 18.18 21.15 7.33
C ASP A 62 17.10 22.23 7.53
N THR A 63 16.72 22.91 6.46
CA THR A 63 15.64 23.90 6.47
C THR A 63 14.36 23.24 5.94
N VAL A 64 13.21 23.85 6.23
CA VAL A 64 11.90 23.40 5.70
C VAL A 64 11.90 23.28 4.16
N ARG A 65 12.84 23.94 3.48
CA ARG A 65 12.93 23.93 2.01
C ARG A 65 13.69 22.75 1.43
N GLU A 66 14.46 22.02 2.24
CA GLU A 66 15.23 20.84 1.80
C GLU A 66 16.03 21.09 0.51
N GLU A 67 16.67 22.26 0.42
CA GLU A 67 17.42 22.69 -0.76
C GLU A 67 18.55 21.67 -1.05
N PHE A 68 18.50 21.10 -2.25
CA PHE A 68 19.47 20.14 -2.76
C PHE A 68 20.70 20.88 -3.28
N THR A 69 21.89 20.50 -2.83
CA THR A 69 23.16 21.20 -3.13
C THR A 69 23.75 20.86 -4.49
N GLY A 70 23.21 19.85 -5.18
CA GLY A 70 23.68 19.38 -6.48
C GLY A 70 24.50 18.09 -6.43
N ASP A 71 24.85 17.59 -5.25
CA ASP A 71 25.61 16.33 -5.10
C ASP A 71 24.67 15.12 -5.01
N ARG A 72 24.53 14.43 -6.15
CA ARG A 72 23.71 13.20 -6.29
C ARG A 72 24.60 12.07 -6.77
N GLN A 73 24.53 10.95 -6.06
CA GLN A 73 25.19 9.70 -6.40
C GLN A 73 24.13 8.65 -6.73
N GLU A 74 24.15 8.13 -7.96
CA GLU A 74 23.33 6.98 -8.32
C GLU A 74 23.85 5.70 -7.66
N VAL A 75 22.94 4.79 -7.34
CA VAL A 75 23.29 3.44 -6.92
C VAL A 75 23.88 2.68 -8.11
N GLU A 76 25.01 2.01 -7.89
CA GLU A 76 25.58 1.09 -8.87
C GLU A 76 24.91 -0.28 -8.72
N TRP A 77 24.29 -0.79 -9.77
CA TRP A 77 23.49 -2.03 -9.72
C TRP A 77 24.21 -3.23 -10.35
N SER A 78 23.99 -4.41 -9.77
CA SER A 78 24.23 -5.69 -10.42
C SER A 78 23.22 -5.93 -11.55
N LEU A 79 23.53 -6.89 -12.41
CA LEU A 79 22.48 -7.47 -13.28
C LEU A 79 21.41 -8.13 -12.42
N GLY A 80 20.19 -8.17 -12.93
CA GLY A 80 19.08 -8.88 -12.31
C GLY A 80 19.23 -10.40 -12.43
N GLU A 81 18.91 -11.11 -11.36
CA GLU A 81 18.92 -12.57 -11.29
C GLU A 81 17.50 -13.08 -10.98
N MET A 82 17.07 -14.15 -11.66
CA MET A 82 15.81 -14.82 -11.35
C MET A 82 15.94 -15.56 -10.01
N ILE A 83 15.16 -15.16 -9.01
CA ILE A 83 15.16 -15.78 -7.67
C ILE A 83 13.95 -16.68 -7.43
N ALA A 84 12.91 -16.55 -8.25
CA ALA A 84 11.75 -17.43 -8.23
C ALA A 84 11.14 -17.54 -9.63
N ASP A 85 10.97 -18.78 -10.10
CA ASP A 85 10.26 -19.10 -11.33
C ASP A 85 9.16 -20.13 -11.02
N GLY A 86 8.12 -19.66 -10.34
CA GLY A 86 7.04 -20.49 -9.82
C GLY A 86 5.73 -20.31 -10.57
N PRO A 87 4.79 -21.26 -10.46
CA PRO A 87 3.48 -21.10 -11.08
C PRO A 87 2.67 -19.98 -10.43
N VAL A 88 2.88 -19.63 -9.16
CA VAL A 88 2.07 -18.63 -8.45
C VAL A 88 2.61 -17.21 -8.64
N PHE A 89 3.93 -17.08 -8.66
CA PHE A 89 4.63 -15.81 -8.84
C PHE A 89 6.01 -16.07 -9.44
N GLN A 90 6.53 -15.05 -10.10
CA GLN A 90 7.93 -15.00 -10.52
C GLN A 90 8.59 -13.77 -9.92
N ALA A 91 9.91 -13.83 -9.69
CA ALA A 91 10.64 -12.73 -9.11
C ALA A 91 12.08 -12.63 -9.61
N ILE A 92 12.49 -11.40 -9.92
CA ILE A 92 13.88 -11.02 -10.19
C ILE A 92 14.41 -10.21 -9.01
N GLN A 93 15.66 -10.44 -8.65
CA GLN A 93 16.38 -9.66 -7.64
C GLN A 93 17.59 -8.98 -8.28
N ARG A 94 17.90 -7.77 -7.80
CA ARG A 94 19.15 -7.08 -8.08
C ARG A 94 19.75 -6.51 -6.81
N GLU A 95 21.06 -6.36 -6.79
CA GLU A 95 21.81 -5.73 -5.71
C GLU A 95 22.34 -4.38 -6.17
N GLY A 96 22.25 -3.39 -5.30
CA GLY A 96 22.72 -2.03 -5.50
C GLY A 96 23.74 -1.67 -4.44
N TYR A 97 24.75 -0.90 -4.82
CA TYR A 97 25.84 -0.51 -3.93
C TYR A 97 25.96 1.00 -3.83
N LEU A 98 26.01 1.47 -2.59
CA LEU A 98 26.50 2.79 -2.19
C LEU A 98 27.69 2.61 -1.25
N PRO A 99 28.45 3.67 -0.95
CA PRO A 99 29.58 3.56 -0.02
C PRO A 99 29.18 2.89 1.30
N GLN A 100 29.63 1.65 1.48
CA GLN A 100 29.39 0.81 2.67
C GLN A 100 27.90 0.51 2.95
N THR A 101 27.02 0.66 1.97
CA THR A 101 25.60 0.34 2.06
C THR A 101 25.25 -0.59 0.92
N THR A 102 24.60 -1.71 1.24
CA THR A 102 24.02 -2.62 0.24
C THR A 102 22.52 -2.40 0.18
N ILE A 103 21.99 -2.43 -1.03
CA ILE A 103 20.57 -2.32 -1.32
C ILE A 103 20.18 -3.58 -2.08
N THR A 104 19.11 -4.24 -1.66
CA THR A 104 18.54 -5.38 -2.40
C THR A 104 17.16 -4.98 -2.88
N GLN A 105 16.88 -5.17 -4.17
CA GLN A 105 15.59 -4.87 -4.76
C GLN A 105 15.02 -6.08 -5.47
N GLN A 106 13.76 -6.40 -5.19
CA GLN A 106 13.04 -7.52 -5.78
C GLN A 106 11.82 -7.00 -6.53
N LEU A 107 11.65 -7.45 -7.77
CA LEU A 107 10.47 -7.24 -8.60
C LEU A 107 9.68 -8.54 -8.63
N ILE A 108 8.42 -8.50 -8.18
CA ILE A 108 7.60 -9.70 -8.00
C ILE A 108 6.30 -9.53 -8.77
N LEU A 109 6.09 -10.40 -9.76
CA LEU A 109 4.81 -10.54 -10.47
C LEU A 109 4.05 -11.75 -9.95
N TYR A 110 2.73 -11.62 -9.83
CA TYR A 110 1.84 -12.68 -9.37
C TYR A 110 0.88 -13.10 -10.50
N ARG A 111 0.56 -14.39 -10.57
CA ARG A 111 -0.30 -14.95 -11.64
C ARG A 111 -1.67 -14.28 -11.75
N ASP A 112 -2.33 -14.16 -10.60
CA ASP A 112 -3.76 -13.85 -10.51
C ASP A 112 -4.02 -12.49 -9.86
N LEU A 113 -2.98 -11.65 -9.70
CA LEU A 113 -3.08 -10.34 -9.08
C LEU A 113 -2.58 -9.28 -10.06
N SER A 114 -3.41 -8.27 -10.30
CA SER A 114 -3.16 -7.17 -11.25
C SER A 114 -2.23 -6.10 -10.70
N TYR A 115 -1.17 -6.52 -10.01
CA TYR A 115 -0.16 -5.64 -9.46
C TYR A 115 1.21 -6.30 -9.42
N MET A 116 2.25 -5.46 -9.38
CA MET A 116 3.63 -5.86 -9.12
C MET A 116 4.06 -5.31 -7.76
N ASP A 117 4.79 -6.11 -6.98
CA ASP A 117 5.49 -5.61 -5.80
C ASP A 117 6.95 -5.29 -6.14
N LEU A 118 7.39 -4.08 -5.82
CA LEU A 118 8.79 -3.67 -5.77
C LEU A 118 9.23 -3.62 -4.30
N ARG A 119 10.00 -4.61 -3.86
CA ARG A 119 10.51 -4.68 -2.48
C ARG A 119 11.94 -4.19 -2.44
N THR A 120 12.23 -3.25 -1.54
CA THR A 120 13.56 -2.67 -1.36
C THR A 120 14.01 -2.90 0.07
N VAL A 121 15.20 -3.48 0.23
CA VAL A 121 15.89 -3.65 1.52
C VAL A 121 17.14 -2.80 1.48
N ILE A 122 17.38 -1.99 2.51
CA ILE A 122 18.59 -1.16 2.64
C ILE A 122 19.31 -1.56 3.92
N ASP A 123 20.53 -2.07 3.80
CA ASP A 123 21.43 -2.33 4.93
C ASP A 123 22.26 -1.08 5.22
N TRP A 124 21.71 -0.20 6.04
CA TRP A 124 22.27 1.14 6.32
C TRP A 124 23.35 1.09 7.39
N THR A 125 24.54 1.64 7.08
CA THR A 125 25.70 1.58 7.98
C THR A 125 26.17 2.95 8.51
N GLN A 126 26.66 3.85 7.66
CA GLN A 126 27.37 5.03 8.16
C GLN A 126 27.43 6.27 7.27
N MET A 127 26.75 6.28 6.12
CA MET A 127 26.60 7.53 5.36
C MET A 127 25.86 8.57 6.22
N ARG A 128 26.23 9.85 6.11
CA ARG A 128 25.71 10.96 6.91
C ARG A 128 25.27 12.09 6.00
N ASP A 129 24.32 12.89 6.50
CA ASP A 129 23.82 14.10 5.86
C ASP A 129 23.38 13.79 4.42
N VAL A 130 22.60 12.71 4.29
CA VAL A 130 22.19 12.09 3.04
C VAL A 130 20.72 11.69 3.08
N GLN A 131 20.08 11.75 1.92
CA GLN A 131 18.73 11.24 1.72
C GLN A 131 18.71 10.26 0.55
N ILE A 132 18.08 9.12 0.78
CA ILE A 132 17.89 8.06 -0.20
C ILE A 132 16.51 8.22 -0.81
N ARG A 133 16.46 8.40 -2.13
CA ARG A 133 15.23 8.51 -2.90
C ARG A 133 15.15 7.40 -3.94
N MET A 134 13.92 7.01 -4.26
CA MET A 134 13.63 6.09 -5.35
C MET A 134 12.78 6.81 -6.41
N ALA A 135 13.01 6.54 -7.69
CA ALA A 135 12.20 7.08 -8.78
C ALA A 135 11.11 6.09 -9.18
N LEU A 136 9.85 6.54 -9.28
CA LEU A 136 8.76 5.81 -9.90
C LEU A 136 8.11 6.71 -10.98
N PRO A 137 8.70 6.75 -12.19
CA PRO A 137 8.22 7.57 -13.28
C PRO A 137 7.15 6.83 -14.09
N PHE A 138 6.10 7.54 -14.51
CA PHE A 138 5.02 6.99 -15.31
C PHE A 138 4.57 8.00 -16.37
N ASP A 139 4.28 7.55 -17.58
CA ASP A 139 3.81 8.40 -18.66
C ASP A 139 2.27 8.38 -18.74
N ILE A 140 1.63 9.24 -17.95
CA ILE A 140 0.17 9.40 -17.93
C ILE A 140 -0.16 10.82 -18.37
N PRO A 141 -0.55 11.01 -19.64
CA PRO A 141 -0.87 12.33 -20.19
C PRO A 141 -1.97 13.02 -19.39
N ASP A 142 -1.76 14.30 -19.07
CA ASP A 142 -2.67 15.12 -18.27
C ASP A 142 -3.09 14.47 -16.93
N GLY A 143 -2.26 13.56 -16.42
CA GLY A 143 -2.49 12.86 -15.17
C GLY A 143 -2.45 13.80 -13.97
N ALA A 144 -3.37 13.57 -13.04
CA ALA A 144 -3.41 14.29 -11.76
C ALA A 144 -2.96 13.37 -10.63
N ILE A 145 -2.15 13.92 -9.73
CA ILE A 145 -1.70 13.21 -8.54
C ILE A 145 -2.76 13.34 -7.45
N THR A 146 -3.25 12.21 -6.95
CA THR A 146 -4.13 12.15 -5.77
C THR A 146 -3.52 11.24 -4.72
N TYR A 147 -3.55 11.61 -3.46
CA TYR A 147 -2.95 10.78 -2.41
C TYR A 147 -3.78 10.65 -1.15
N GLU A 148 -3.51 9.61 -0.37
CA GLU A 148 -4.18 9.36 0.89
C GLU A 148 -3.72 10.31 1.99
N SER A 149 -4.69 10.94 2.64
CA SER A 149 -4.59 11.59 3.94
C SER A 149 -5.55 10.88 4.90
N PRO A 150 -5.46 11.02 6.24
CA PRO A 150 -6.31 10.27 7.15
C PRO A 150 -7.82 10.38 6.83
N TYR A 151 -8.39 9.27 6.35
CA TYR A 151 -9.79 9.14 5.93
C TYR A 151 -10.25 10.08 4.80
N CYS A 152 -9.33 10.57 3.97
CA CYS A 152 -9.68 11.30 2.75
C CYS A 152 -8.60 11.15 1.65
N ALA A 153 -8.94 11.63 0.46
CA ALA A 153 -8.02 11.76 -0.67
C ALA A 153 -7.77 13.24 -0.96
N VAL A 154 -6.52 13.58 -1.30
CA VAL A 154 -6.10 14.96 -1.61
C VAL A 154 -5.59 14.99 -3.04
N ARG A 155 -6.28 15.72 -3.92
CA ARG A 155 -5.85 15.96 -5.30
C ARG A 155 -4.93 17.17 -5.36
N MET A 156 -3.69 16.96 -5.82
CA MET A 156 -2.70 18.03 -5.95
C MET A 156 -2.89 18.81 -7.27
N PRO A 157 -2.74 20.15 -7.27
CA PRO A 157 -2.64 21.04 -6.11
C PRO A 157 -4.03 21.52 -5.62
N ASP A 158 -5.12 21.09 -6.26
CA ASP A 158 -6.46 21.66 -6.12
C ASP A 158 -7.01 21.61 -4.68
N ASP A 159 -6.75 20.53 -3.95
CA ASP A 159 -7.18 20.33 -2.57
C ASP A 159 -6.13 20.81 -1.54
N GLU A 160 -4.97 21.27 -1.99
CA GLU A 160 -3.91 21.76 -1.12
C GLU A 160 -4.12 23.25 -0.81
N MET A 161 -4.09 23.60 0.48
CA MET A 161 -4.12 25.01 0.88
C MET A 161 -2.89 25.77 0.36
N PRO A 162 -3.05 26.91 -0.33
CA PRO A 162 -1.94 27.69 -0.84
C PRO A 162 -0.89 28.03 0.23
N GLY A 163 0.39 27.77 -0.07
CA GLY A 163 1.51 28.10 0.81
C GLY A 163 1.71 27.18 2.03
N THR A 164 0.94 26.10 2.15
CA THR A 164 1.21 25.02 3.12
C THR A 164 2.40 24.16 2.71
N TYR A 165 2.69 24.12 1.41
CA TYR A 165 3.90 23.54 0.85
C TYR A 165 4.98 24.60 0.62
N ARG A 166 6.22 24.33 1.05
CA ARG A 166 7.38 25.24 0.90
C ARG A 166 8.61 24.48 0.39
N GLY A 167 8.94 24.64 -0.90
CA GLY A 167 10.20 24.15 -1.49
C GLY A 167 10.05 22.88 -2.34
N SER A 168 11.04 21.99 -2.28
CA SER A 168 11.05 20.64 -2.88
C SER A 168 10.54 19.55 -1.91
N GLY A 169 10.01 19.98 -0.75
CA GLY A 169 9.76 19.15 0.42
C GLY A 169 8.93 17.90 0.18
N GLY A 170 9.14 16.89 1.01
CA GLY A 170 8.30 15.70 1.00
C GLY A 170 6.85 15.99 1.45
N ARG A 171 5.90 15.28 0.85
CA ARG A 171 4.57 15.02 1.40
C ARG A 171 4.63 13.80 2.30
N TYR A 172 3.79 13.83 3.33
CA TYR A 172 3.50 12.65 4.14
C TYR A 172 2.20 12.04 3.67
N LEU A 173 2.28 10.81 3.22
CA LEU A 173 1.17 10.03 2.70
C LEU A 173 0.96 8.84 3.65
N GLN A 174 -0.24 8.27 3.63
CA GLN A 174 -0.53 7.10 4.44
C GLN A 174 -0.18 5.80 3.73
N LYS A 175 -1.08 5.28 2.87
CA LYS A 175 -0.95 3.94 2.30
C LYS A 175 -0.84 3.93 0.79
N TRP A 176 -1.22 5.02 0.12
CA TRP A 176 -1.22 5.08 -1.34
C TRP A 176 -1.09 6.50 -1.91
N VAL A 177 -0.58 6.56 -3.13
CA VAL A 177 -0.59 7.71 -4.04
C VAL A 177 -0.98 7.22 -5.43
N ASP A 178 -1.75 8.01 -6.15
CA ASP A 178 -2.25 7.70 -7.48
C ASP A 178 -1.86 8.81 -8.45
N LEU A 179 -1.48 8.42 -9.67
CA LEU A 179 -1.39 9.29 -10.83
C LEU A 179 -2.37 8.74 -11.87
N SER A 180 -3.40 9.49 -12.21
CA SER A 180 -4.41 9.04 -13.18
C SER A 180 -5.07 10.18 -13.95
N ASN A 181 -5.61 9.86 -15.12
CA ASN A 181 -6.53 10.68 -15.88
C ASN A 181 -7.91 9.97 -15.98
N THR A 182 -8.76 10.33 -16.93
CA THR A 182 -10.09 9.72 -17.10
C THR A 182 -10.05 8.32 -17.71
N ASP A 183 -8.93 7.93 -18.30
CA ASP A 183 -8.81 6.74 -19.14
C ASP A 183 -7.99 5.66 -18.43
N CYS A 184 -6.87 6.04 -17.81
CA CYS A 184 -5.98 5.13 -17.10
C CYS A 184 -5.25 5.80 -15.94
N GLY A 185 -4.66 4.96 -15.10
CA GLY A 185 -3.93 5.38 -13.93
C GLY A 185 -2.97 4.33 -13.38
N ILE A 186 -2.14 4.77 -12.46
CA ILE A 186 -1.36 3.88 -11.59
C ILE A 186 -1.44 4.36 -10.15
N THR A 187 -1.83 3.44 -9.28
CA THR A 187 -1.75 3.62 -7.84
C THR A 187 -0.51 2.92 -7.30
N VAL A 188 0.30 3.66 -6.56
CA VAL A 188 1.42 3.14 -5.78
C VAL A 188 0.95 2.99 -4.33
N ALA A 189 0.73 1.74 -3.91
CA ALA A 189 0.47 1.39 -2.52
C ALA A 189 1.81 1.12 -1.79
N SER A 190 1.93 1.53 -0.53
CA SER A 190 3.20 1.44 0.20
C SER A 190 3.06 1.37 1.71
N ASN A 191 4.13 0.88 2.35
CA ASN A 191 4.37 0.99 3.80
C ASN A 191 5.28 2.19 4.15
N SER A 192 5.75 2.95 3.16
CA SER A 192 6.51 4.19 3.33
C SER A 192 5.57 5.40 3.45
N ALA A 193 6.02 6.45 4.14
CA ALA A 193 5.23 7.65 4.37
C ALA A 193 5.75 8.91 3.64
N GLY A 194 7.03 8.98 3.30
CA GLY A 194 7.65 10.21 2.77
C GLY A 194 7.82 10.17 1.26
N TYR A 195 7.32 11.18 0.53
CA TYR A 195 7.42 11.24 -0.93
C TYR A 195 7.61 12.67 -1.43
N SER A 196 8.41 12.86 -2.47
CA SER A 196 8.34 14.08 -3.29
C SER A 196 7.45 13.78 -4.50
N LEU A 197 6.49 14.68 -4.79
CA LEU A 197 5.53 14.54 -5.88
C LEU A 197 5.58 15.80 -6.75
N GLY A 198 5.64 15.62 -8.07
CA GLY A 198 5.66 16.73 -9.04
C GLY A 198 5.94 16.24 -10.46
N GLU A 199 5.47 16.98 -11.46
CA GLU A 199 5.73 16.71 -12.90
C GLU A 199 5.41 15.27 -13.35
N GLY A 200 4.37 14.64 -12.79
CA GLY A 200 4.01 13.25 -13.11
C GLY A 200 4.92 12.18 -12.49
N ALA A 201 5.91 12.58 -11.68
CA ALA A 201 6.79 11.66 -10.97
C ALA A 201 6.34 11.43 -9.53
N ILE A 202 6.41 10.16 -9.10
CA ILE A 202 6.24 9.75 -7.72
C ILE A 202 7.62 9.34 -7.18
N THR A 203 8.14 10.09 -6.21
CA THR A 203 9.51 9.88 -5.70
C THR A 203 9.49 9.55 -4.22
N PRO A 204 9.42 8.26 -3.83
CA PRO A 204 9.58 7.85 -2.44
C PRO A 204 10.90 8.36 -1.83
N VAL A 205 10.80 8.89 -0.62
CA VAL A 205 11.95 9.18 0.26
C VAL A 205 12.08 8.00 1.21
N LEU A 206 13.05 7.12 0.94
CA LEU A 206 13.23 5.87 1.68
C LEU A 206 13.93 6.10 3.02
N LEU A 207 14.97 6.94 3.04
CA LEU A 207 15.77 7.17 4.24
C LEU A 207 16.30 8.60 4.25
N ARG A 208 16.35 9.23 5.42
CA ARG A 208 17.05 10.50 5.64
C ARG A 208 17.92 10.43 6.89
N ASP A 209 19.24 10.43 6.71
CA ASP A 209 20.22 10.48 7.80
C ASP A 209 20.79 11.91 7.87
N GLY A 210 20.44 12.66 8.91
CA GLY A 210 20.85 14.06 9.05
C GLY A 210 20.65 14.60 10.47
N ALA A 211 20.90 15.90 10.67
CA ALA A 211 20.59 16.55 11.93
C ALA A 211 19.09 16.81 12.08
N SER A 212 18.59 16.80 13.32
CA SER A 212 17.20 17.16 13.59
C SER A 212 16.97 18.64 13.27
N CYS A 213 15.92 18.91 12.49
CA CYS A 213 15.49 20.27 12.15
C CYS A 213 15.10 21.12 13.38
N GLY A 214 14.67 20.48 14.48
CA GLY A 214 14.26 21.16 15.72
C GLY A 214 15.37 21.34 16.75
N ALA A 215 16.42 20.51 16.69
CA ALA A 215 17.53 20.57 17.63
C ALA A 215 18.78 19.93 17.02
N ARG A 216 19.61 20.78 16.39
CA ARG A 216 20.79 20.39 15.58
C ARG A 216 21.84 19.54 16.31
N CYS A 217 21.81 19.49 17.65
CA CYS A 217 22.66 18.60 18.44
C CYS A 217 22.19 17.15 18.47
N TYR A 218 20.94 16.89 18.09
CA TYR A 218 20.40 15.55 17.89
C TYR A 218 20.49 15.16 16.43
N ARG A 219 20.94 13.93 16.18
CA ARG A 219 21.02 13.31 14.87
C ARG A 219 20.19 12.04 14.87
N THR A 220 19.56 11.75 13.74
CA THR A 220 18.89 10.47 13.52
C THR A 220 19.94 9.40 13.28
N ASP A 221 20.05 8.39 14.15
CA ASP A 221 20.84 7.19 13.86
C ASP A 221 19.91 6.13 13.25
N LEU A 222 19.99 5.96 11.94
CA LEU A 222 19.17 5.01 11.19
C LEU A 222 19.96 3.74 10.83
N ARG A 223 21.03 3.43 11.55
CA ARG A 223 21.78 2.17 11.34
C ARG A 223 20.89 0.95 11.43
N GLY A 224 21.11 0.03 10.50
CA GLY A 224 20.43 -1.25 10.46
C GLY A 224 19.68 -1.48 9.15
N ARG A 225 18.85 -2.51 9.18
CA ARG A 225 18.12 -3.00 8.02
C ARG A 225 16.75 -2.34 7.92
N HIS A 226 16.46 -1.71 6.79
CA HIS A 226 15.17 -1.08 6.48
C HIS A 226 14.49 -1.80 5.33
N GLU A 227 13.19 -1.98 5.40
CA GLU A 227 12.39 -2.66 4.37
C GLU A 227 11.24 -1.78 3.89
N PHE A 228 11.12 -1.66 2.58
CA PHE A 228 10.07 -0.90 1.92
C PHE A 228 9.40 -1.76 0.87
N VAL A 229 8.08 -1.66 0.75
CA VAL A 229 7.30 -2.32 -0.30
C VAL A 229 6.52 -1.26 -1.04
N HIS A 230 6.71 -1.19 -2.35
CA HIS A 230 5.94 -0.34 -3.25
C HIS A 230 5.20 -1.26 -4.22
N ARG A 231 3.89 -1.35 -4.04
CA ARG A 231 3.00 -2.10 -4.91
C ARG A 231 2.47 -1.17 -5.98
N LEU A 232 2.77 -1.49 -7.23
CA LEU A 232 2.30 -0.76 -8.40
C LEU A 232 1.00 -1.40 -8.87
N VAL A 233 -0.07 -0.62 -9.02
CA VAL A 233 -1.41 -1.09 -9.38
C VAL A 233 -1.93 -0.27 -10.56
N PRO A 234 -1.74 -0.73 -11.80
CA PRO A 234 -2.29 -0.11 -12.99
C PRO A 234 -3.80 -0.29 -12.97
N HIS A 235 -4.53 0.69 -13.48
CA HIS A 235 -5.98 0.64 -13.51
C HIS A 235 -6.57 1.50 -14.63
N ARG A 236 -7.83 1.22 -14.97
CA ARG A 236 -8.64 2.04 -15.86
C ARG A 236 -9.37 3.13 -15.10
N GLY A 237 -9.43 4.31 -15.72
CA GLY A 237 -10.07 5.48 -15.17
C GLY A 237 -9.34 6.02 -13.94
N SER A 238 -10.12 6.55 -13.00
CA SER A 238 -9.59 7.11 -11.76
C SER A 238 -9.45 6.07 -10.64
N TRP A 239 -8.60 6.34 -9.64
CA TRP A 239 -8.47 5.54 -8.41
C TRP A 239 -9.80 5.27 -7.67
N SER A 240 -10.76 6.18 -7.86
CA SER A 240 -12.09 6.20 -7.26
C SER A 240 -13.06 5.21 -7.93
N GLU A 241 -12.87 4.98 -9.22
CA GLU A 241 -13.69 4.09 -10.05
C GLU A 241 -13.12 2.67 -10.02
N SER A 242 -11.80 2.55 -10.15
CA SER A 242 -11.10 1.27 -10.12
C SER A 242 -10.98 0.67 -8.71
N LEU A 243 -11.19 1.49 -7.67
CA LEU A 243 -10.94 1.13 -6.27
C LEU A 243 -9.48 0.71 -5.99
N SER A 244 -8.53 1.15 -6.82
CA SER A 244 -7.10 0.82 -6.71
C SER A 244 -6.49 1.22 -5.37
N HIS A 245 -7.01 2.27 -4.73
CA HIS A 245 -6.64 2.72 -3.39
C HIS A 245 -6.77 1.62 -2.30
N LEU A 246 -7.65 0.62 -2.49
CA LEU A 246 -7.79 -0.51 -1.58
C LEU A 246 -6.50 -1.33 -1.48
N ALA A 247 -5.66 -1.36 -2.51
CA ALA A 247 -4.36 -2.03 -2.46
C ALA A 247 -3.45 -1.46 -1.35
N GLY A 248 -3.57 -0.16 -1.03
CA GLY A 248 -2.88 0.45 0.11
C GLY A 248 -3.33 -0.14 1.44
N TRP A 249 -4.64 -0.37 1.59
CA TRP A 249 -5.20 -1.00 2.80
C TRP A 249 -4.83 -2.47 2.90
N GLU A 250 -4.92 -3.23 1.80
CA GLU A 250 -4.56 -4.65 1.73
C GLU A 250 -3.07 -4.87 2.04
N LEU A 251 -2.18 -4.03 1.51
CA LEU A 251 -0.74 -4.10 1.78
C LEU A 251 -0.43 -3.87 3.26
N ASN A 252 -1.15 -2.94 3.90
CA ASN A 252 -0.95 -2.58 5.30
C ASN A 252 -1.82 -3.39 6.28
N CYS A 253 -2.62 -4.35 5.80
CA CYS A 253 -3.44 -5.25 6.60
C CYS A 253 -3.14 -6.71 6.20
N PRO A 254 -1.96 -7.25 6.57
CA PRO A 254 -1.54 -8.57 6.12
C PRO A 254 -2.42 -9.69 6.72
N LEU A 255 -2.56 -10.78 5.96
CA LEU A 255 -3.24 -11.98 6.43
C LEU A 255 -2.55 -12.53 7.68
N SER A 256 -3.31 -12.67 8.76
CA SER A 256 -2.83 -13.29 10.00
C SER A 256 -3.06 -14.79 9.95
N GLN A 257 -1.98 -15.57 9.82
CA GLN A 257 -2.05 -17.02 9.89
C GLN A 257 -1.96 -17.49 11.35
N CYS A 258 -2.95 -18.25 11.81
CA CYS A 258 -2.87 -18.99 13.06
C CYS A 258 -2.78 -20.50 12.75
N ARG A 259 -1.66 -21.14 13.11
CA ARG A 259 -1.57 -22.60 13.05
C ARG A 259 -2.28 -23.19 14.25
N MET A 260 -3.43 -23.81 14.02
CA MET A 260 -4.15 -24.54 15.06
C MET A 260 -3.42 -25.86 15.35
N ASN A 261 -2.78 -25.98 16.51
CA ASN A 261 -2.01 -27.17 16.94
C ASN A 261 -2.89 -28.39 17.33
N ILE A 262 -4.18 -28.35 17.04
CA ILE A 262 -5.17 -29.37 17.43
C ILE A 262 -6.07 -29.68 16.24
N MET A 263 -5.53 -30.42 15.27
CA MET A 263 -6.32 -31.15 14.29
C MET A 263 -7.07 -32.29 15.00
N ARG A 264 -8.29 -32.02 15.47
CA ARG A 264 -9.40 -32.97 15.35
C ARG A 264 -10.23 -32.55 14.12
N PRO A 265 -10.94 -33.49 13.47
CA PRO A 265 -11.27 -33.40 12.06
C PRO A 265 -12.08 -32.16 11.67
N ILE A 266 -12.01 -31.84 10.38
CA ILE A 266 -12.80 -30.86 9.61
C ILE A 266 -14.32 -31.15 9.66
N GLU A 267 -14.76 -32.16 10.42
CA GLU A 267 -16.16 -32.50 10.61
C GLU A 267 -16.66 -32.03 11.98
N PRO A 268 -17.85 -31.40 12.04
CA PRO A 268 -18.48 -31.02 13.30
C PRO A 268 -18.60 -32.24 14.21
N VAL A 269 -18.04 -32.18 15.42
CA VAL A 269 -18.34 -33.14 16.49
C VAL A 269 -19.84 -33.06 16.78
N VAL A 270 -20.53 -34.19 16.65
CA VAL A 270 -21.97 -34.28 16.89
C VAL A 270 -22.30 -33.78 18.29
N GLY A 271 -23.12 -32.72 18.37
CA GLY A 271 -23.54 -32.11 19.63
C GLY A 271 -22.68 -30.93 20.10
N GLU A 272 -21.57 -30.61 19.41
CA GLU A 272 -20.78 -29.40 19.67
C GLU A 272 -21.01 -28.35 18.58
N GLN A 273 -21.07 -27.07 18.97
CA GLN A 273 -21.16 -25.96 18.02
C GLN A 273 -19.78 -25.61 17.49
N PHE A 274 -19.62 -25.70 16.17
CA PHE A 274 -18.43 -25.21 15.48
C PHE A 274 -18.77 -23.91 14.76
N LEU A 275 -17.84 -22.97 14.75
CA LEU A 275 -17.91 -21.86 13.81
C LEU A 275 -17.77 -22.43 12.39
N PRO A 276 -18.46 -21.86 11.39
CA PRO A 276 -18.28 -22.27 10.01
C PRO A 276 -16.85 -21.98 9.55
N GLN A 277 -16.38 -22.73 8.55
CA GLN A 277 -15.05 -22.59 7.97
C GLN A 277 -14.77 -21.17 7.45
N GLU A 278 -15.82 -20.50 6.97
CA GLU A 278 -15.77 -19.13 6.48
C GLU A 278 -16.90 -18.32 7.13
N ARG A 279 -16.56 -17.14 7.65
CA ARG A 279 -17.53 -16.17 8.17
C ARG A 279 -16.94 -14.78 8.15
N SER A 280 -17.74 -13.78 7.77
CA SER A 280 -17.43 -12.39 8.06
C SER A 280 -18.09 -11.98 9.38
N PHE A 281 -17.36 -11.27 10.24
CA PHE A 281 -17.92 -10.67 11.45
C PHE A 281 -18.83 -9.48 11.15
N CYS A 282 -18.45 -8.68 10.15
CA CYS A 282 -19.11 -7.45 9.73
C CYS A 282 -18.89 -7.26 8.22
N PHE A 283 -19.94 -6.87 7.50
CA PHE A 283 -19.93 -6.68 6.06
C PHE A 283 -20.61 -5.37 5.69
N THR A 284 -20.07 -4.66 4.70
CA THR A 284 -20.69 -3.53 4.03
C THR A 284 -21.04 -3.94 2.60
N ASP A 285 -22.21 -3.52 2.10
CA ASP A 285 -22.66 -3.84 0.74
C ASP A 285 -21.90 -3.10 -0.38
N ARG A 286 -20.97 -2.21 -0.01
CA ARG A 286 -20.24 -1.31 -0.89
C ARG A 286 -18.74 -1.38 -0.61
N ARG A 287 -17.94 -1.60 -1.64
CA ARG A 287 -16.48 -1.82 -1.53
C ARG A 287 -15.71 -0.55 -1.17
N GLU A 288 -16.24 0.62 -1.53
CA GLU A 288 -15.67 1.92 -1.19
C GLU A 288 -15.93 2.34 0.27
N ILE A 289 -16.76 1.59 1.00
CA ILE A 289 -17.06 1.85 2.41
C ILE A 289 -16.32 0.84 3.29
N ALA A 290 -15.39 1.32 4.10
CA ALA A 290 -14.57 0.46 4.95
C ALA A 290 -14.99 0.53 6.43
N VAL A 291 -14.97 -0.62 7.09
CA VAL A 291 -14.98 -0.71 8.56
C VAL A 291 -13.53 -0.65 9.05
N THR A 292 -13.08 0.53 9.44
CA THR A 292 -11.66 0.78 9.76
C THR A 292 -11.30 0.47 11.21
N ALA A 293 -12.31 0.33 12.08
CA ALA A 293 -12.13 -0.14 13.44
C ALA A 293 -13.36 -0.92 13.90
N MET A 294 -13.12 -1.98 14.66
CA MET A 294 -14.12 -2.68 15.46
C MET A 294 -13.49 -2.98 16.82
N LYS A 295 -14.05 -2.43 17.89
CA LYS A 295 -13.53 -2.61 19.26
C LYS A 295 -14.66 -2.73 20.27
N GLN A 296 -14.38 -3.22 21.47
CA GLN A 296 -15.34 -3.12 22.58
C GLN A 296 -15.62 -1.65 22.91
N ALA A 297 -16.88 -1.34 23.26
CA ALA A 297 -17.25 -0.03 23.79
C ALA A 297 -16.52 0.26 25.10
N TYR A 298 -16.26 1.54 25.38
CA TYR A 298 -15.48 1.95 26.56
C TYR A 298 -16.13 1.49 27.88
N ASP A 299 -17.47 1.51 27.94
CA ASP A 299 -18.25 1.04 29.09
C ASP A 299 -18.47 -0.49 29.13
N GLY A 300 -17.89 -1.22 28.16
CA GLY A 300 -18.00 -2.67 28.03
C GLY A 300 -19.30 -3.18 27.37
N ASN A 301 -20.29 -2.31 27.14
CA ASN A 301 -21.60 -2.72 26.62
C ASN A 301 -21.66 -2.59 25.09
N GLY A 302 -21.36 -3.69 24.40
CA GLY A 302 -21.38 -3.78 22.95
C GLY A 302 -20.05 -3.40 22.29
N TYR A 303 -20.11 -3.15 20.99
CA TYR A 303 -18.95 -2.88 20.13
C TYR A 303 -19.11 -1.55 19.41
N ILE A 304 -17.98 -0.88 19.17
CA ILE A 304 -17.88 0.35 18.39
C ILE A 304 -17.27 0.02 17.05
N LEU A 305 -17.93 0.49 15.99
CA LEU A 305 -17.47 0.44 14.63
C LEU A 305 -17.11 1.84 14.16
N ARG A 306 -16.03 1.94 13.39
CA ARG A 306 -15.69 3.12 12.58
C ARG A 306 -15.95 2.77 11.13
N ILE A 307 -16.93 3.43 10.50
CA ILE A 307 -17.32 3.18 9.11
C ILE A 307 -17.00 4.44 8.31
N VAL A 308 -16.24 4.30 7.22
CA VAL A 308 -15.70 5.43 6.46
C VAL A 308 -15.98 5.25 4.98
N ASP A 309 -16.50 6.30 4.35
CA ASP A 309 -16.52 6.43 2.88
C ASP A 309 -15.12 6.84 2.39
N LEU A 310 -14.38 5.91 1.80
CA LEU A 310 -13.00 6.13 1.38
C LEU A 310 -12.88 6.91 0.06
N VAL A 311 -13.97 6.98 -0.72
CA VAL A 311 -13.94 7.51 -2.09
C VAL A 311 -14.67 8.85 -2.21
N GLY A 312 -15.56 9.16 -1.27
CA GLY A 312 -16.30 10.42 -1.30
C GLY A 312 -17.57 10.37 -2.14
N LYS A 313 -18.11 9.17 -2.42
CA LYS A 313 -19.35 9.04 -3.21
C LYS A 313 -20.61 9.37 -2.39
N GLY A 314 -20.55 9.23 -1.07
CA GLY A 314 -21.74 9.34 -0.22
C GLY A 314 -22.77 8.23 -0.50
N GLY A 315 -23.99 8.40 0.02
CA GLY A 315 -25.15 7.55 -0.26
C GLY A 315 -25.54 6.60 0.86
N GLU A 316 -26.49 5.72 0.58
CA GLU A 316 -26.94 4.70 1.53
C GLU A 316 -25.93 3.55 1.61
N VAL A 317 -25.74 3.01 2.82
CA VAL A 317 -24.85 1.87 3.11
C VAL A 317 -25.57 0.89 4.01
N LYS A 318 -25.55 -0.40 3.64
CA LYS A 318 -26.05 -1.48 4.48
C LYS A 318 -24.88 -2.14 5.19
N VAL A 319 -25.04 -2.35 6.49
CA VAL A 319 -24.06 -3.01 7.35
C VAL A 319 -24.70 -4.24 7.94
N GLU A 320 -24.07 -5.40 7.73
CA GLU A 320 -24.54 -6.70 8.21
C GLU A 320 -23.53 -7.35 9.15
N PHE A 321 -24.03 -8.10 10.12
CA PHE A 321 -23.24 -8.79 11.14
C PHE A 321 -23.43 -10.30 11.08
N ALA A 322 -22.40 -11.01 11.55
CA ALA A 322 -22.48 -12.45 11.78
C ALA A 322 -23.62 -12.83 12.76
N SER A 323 -23.87 -11.98 13.76
CA SER A 323 -24.80 -12.22 14.86
C SER A 323 -25.98 -11.26 14.80
N ASP A 324 -27.07 -11.63 15.46
CA ASP A 324 -28.21 -10.72 15.58
C ASP A 324 -27.82 -9.50 16.45
N LEU A 325 -28.43 -8.36 16.14
CA LEU A 325 -28.28 -7.07 16.77
C LEU A 325 -29.47 -6.82 17.69
N ILE A 326 -29.18 -6.48 18.95
CA ILE A 326 -30.17 -5.93 19.88
C ILE A 326 -30.42 -4.46 19.56
N SER A 327 -29.36 -3.70 19.27
CA SER A 327 -29.47 -2.30 18.88
C SER A 327 -28.26 -1.80 18.10
N ALA A 328 -28.47 -0.73 17.35
CA ALA A 328 -27.44 0.04 16.67
C ALA A 328 -27.69 1.53 16.91
N HIS A 329 -26.64 2.27 17.24
CA HIS A 329 -26.72 3.70 17.50
C HIS A 329 -25.51 4.41 16.91
N GLU A 330 -25.75 5.47 16.15
CA GLU A 330 -24.70 6.39 15.75
C GLU A 330 -24.26 7.25 16.94
N THR A 331 -22.96 7.47 17.06
CA THR A 331 -22.34 8.28 18.11
C THR A 331 -21.25 9.18 17.52
N ASP A 332 -20.78 10.13 18.31
CA ASP A 332 -19.53 10.83 18.03
C ASP A 332 -18.30 9.93 18.27
N ALA A 333 -17.12 10.48 18.00
CA ALA A 333 -15.86 9.75 18.16
C ALA A 333 -15.51 9.37 19.61
N LEU A 334 -16.14 10.02 20.60
CA LEU A 334 -16.01 9.76 22.03
C LEU A 334 -17.09 8.81 22.55
N GLU A 335 -17.87 8.19 21.65
CA GLU A 335 -18.97 7.27 21.98
C GLU A 335 -20.17 7.97 22.66
N GLN A 336 -20.32 9.29 22.47
CA GLN A 336 -21.38 10.11 23.03
C GLN A 336 -22.42 10.51 21.96
N GLY A 337 -23.59 11.00 22.40
CA GLY A 337 -24.64 11.47 21.49
C GLY A 337 -25.26 10.33 20.70
N VAL A 338 -26.13 9.56 21.36
CA VAL A 338 -26.71 8.31 20.83
C VAL A 338 -27.90 8.63 19.93
N GLN A 339 -27.74 8.47 18.61
CA GLN A 339 -28.84 8.51 17.64
C GLN A 339 -29.19 7.08 17.21
N PRO A 340 -30.43 6.59 17.45
CA PRO A 340 -30.79 5.22 17.08
C PRO A 340 -30.79 5.04 15.57
N LEU A 341 -30.17 3.96 15.10
CA LEU A 341 -30.26 3.50 13.72
C LEU A 341 -31.33 2.39 13.64
N GLY A 342 -32.17 2.46 12.61
CA GLY A 342 -33.16 1.42 12.35
C GLY A 342 -32.47 0.11 11.96
N LEU A 343 -32.78 -0.97 12.68
CA LEU A 343 -32.30 -2.30 12.32
C LEU A 343 -33.02 -2.79 11.05
N GLN A 344 -32.25 -3.26 10.07
CA GLN A 344 -32.74 -4.02 8.94
C GLN A 344 -32.69 -5.50 9.30
N HIS A 345 -33.87 -6.06 9.59
CA HIS A 345 -33.98 -7.40 10.19
C HIS A 345 -33.20 -7.51 11.51
N ALA A 346 -32.95 -8.74 11.96
CA ALA A 346 -32.18 -8.96 13.18
C ALA A 346 -30.67 -8.77 12.99
N LYS A 347 -30.13 -8.65 11.77
CA LYS A 347 -28.67 -8.82 11.52
C LYS A 347 -27.94 -7.59 10.98
N GLY A 348 -28.63 -6.50 10.73
CA GLY A 348 -28.00 -5.34 10.14
C GLY A 348 -28.71 -4.03 10.41
N PHE A 349 -28.14 -2.96 9.89
CA PHE A 349 -28.72 -1.63 9.89
C PHE A 349 -28.28 -0.89 8.63
N THR A 350 -28.91 0.26 8.40
CA THR A 350 -28.53 1.15 7.31
C THR A 350 -28.17 2.51 7.85
N LEU A 351 -27.14 3.11 7.25
CA LEU A 351 -26.78 4.50 7.47
C LEU A 351 -26.71 5.22 6.13
N THR A 352 -26.89 6.54 6.15
CA THR A 352 -26.63 7.40 4.99
C THR A 352 -25.36 8.18 5.25
N THR A 353 -24.37 8.02 4.39
CA THR A 353 -23.10 8.73 4.47
C THR A 353 -23.08 9.91 3.49
N ARG A 354 -22.46 11.01 3.93
CA ARG A 354 -22.09 12.11 3.04
C ARG A 354 -20.75 11.74 2.36
N PRO A 355 -20.37 12.39 1.25
CA PRO A 355 -19.01 12.29 0.74
C PRO A 355 -17.95 12.40 1.85
N PHE A 356 -17.09 11.38 1.97
CA PHE A 356 -16.04 11.26 2.99
C PHE A 356 -16.57 11.23 4.43
N GLY A 357 -17.79 10.74 4.62
CA GLY A 357 -18.40 10.60 5.94
C GLY A 357 -17.66 9.60 6.82
N ILE A 358 -17.43 9.98 8.08
CA ILE A 358 -16.82 9.15 9.12
C ILE A 358 -17.88 8.90 10.19
N HIS A 359 -18.37 7.68 10.27
CA HIS A 359 -19.43 7.28 11.20
C HIS A 359 -18.86 6.47 12.36
N THR A 360 -19.27 6.79 13.58
CA THR A 360 -19.09 5.91 14.75
C THR A 360 -20.42 5.24 15.01
N VAL A 361 -20.45 3.92 15.04
CA VAL A 361 -21.68 3.19 15.36
C VAL A 361 -21.41 2.25 16.52
N ARG A 362 -22.20 2.39 17.57
CA ARG A 362 -22.29 1.44 18.66
C ARG A 362 -23.33 0.39 18.34
N VAL A 363 -22.93 -0.88 18.37
CA VAL A 363 -23.84 -2.03 18.23
C VAL A 363 -23.83 -2.88 19.49
N VAL A 364 -25.00 -3.39 19.86
CA VAL A 364 -25.13 -4.41 20.90
C VAL A 364 -25.55 -5.69 20.21
N LEU A 365 -24.71 -6.73 20.29
CA LEU A 365 -24.99 -8.04 19.72
C LEU A 365 -25.89 -8.84 20.67
N SER A 366 -26.74 -9.71 20.12
CA SER A 366 -27.44 -10.74 20.91
C SER A 366 -26.43 -11.75 21.42
N GLU A 367 -26.62 -12.27 22.63
CA GLU A 367 -25.87 -13.45 23.09
C GLU A 367 -26.10 -14.62 22.12
N SER A 368 -25.01 -15.15 21.55
CA SER A 368 -25.04 -16.37 20.74
C SER A 368 -25.45 -17.55 21.64
N ARG A 369 -26.57 -18.21 21.31
CA ARG A 369 -27.01 -19.46 21.95
C ARG A 369 -26.25 -20.67 21.47
#